data_AF-A0A2D5B3D0-F1
#
_entry.id   AF-A0A2D5B3D0-F1
#
_cell.length_a   1.000
_cell.length_b   1.000
_cell.length_c   1.000
_cell.angle_alpha   90.00
_cell.angle_beta   90.00
_cell.angle_gamma   90.00
#
_symmetry.space_group_name_H-M   'P 1'
#
loop_
_entity.id
_entity.type
_entity.pdbx_description
1 polymer ?
#
loop_
_entity_poly.entity_id
_entity_poly.type
_entity_poly.pdbx_seq_one_letter_code
_entity_poly.pdbx_strand_id
1 'polypeptide(L)'
;MASFAFGQSEPQATPEGGDASVEFAQERIDNFLSQKGWGLGPNKGGKFFVASGTGVILAKPGSKGYMVARNNAFTKAMLAAKQEMVLFLGQEISRQIEQSYEEPALIMETQEEIEEMPSQDPGEMSLMEKGKLLIHTEVNTMLTDRGVDMSTPEGQEQAKEEVKTLLSESKFSDVKSSIARNECAGLTAYKTFDSQPEGEQGEIGVICVYTPKMGMMAAALLGRGEGPPKKEAKEPIKDQISGDPQVLACSFGVQPRIDENGNVVLVSFAHGAPRTKSRSSMNAASKKARLSADAEIRSFAGEMVGTASTLDSAESYQEFENAAGEQSEVYSNEESFKESTSAMAAKLNIAGIQTVKSVEWEHPVTGAKGVTVVRIWSPASSDQARMMSDTLNKMAGSRGGAGRGAPQPKSEAPSKKAEKPLKGSNSGEGQEGDDDAFD
;
A
#
# COMPACT_ATOMS: atom_id res chain seq x y z
N MET A 1 33.44 -27.51 -62.51
CA MET A 1 32.47 -27.35 -61.40
C MET A 1 33.26 -27.32 -60.09
N ALA A 2 32.77 -26.61 -59.08
CA ALA A 2 33.24 -26.73 -57.68
C ALA A 2 32.89 -28.13 -57.12
N SER A 3 33.29 -28.61 -55.93
CA SER A 3 34.14 -28.11 -54.83
C SER A 3 34.68 -29.36 -54.08
N PHE A 4 35.46 -29.35 -52.99
CA PHE A 4 36.00 -28.34 -52.06
C PHE A 4 37.42 -28.77 -51.63
N ALA A 5 38.10 -28.01 -50.77
CA ALA A 5 39.30 -28.44 -50.05
C ALA A 5 39.12 -28.31 -48.53
N PHE A 6 39.67 -29.26 -47.76
CA PHE A 6 39.72 -29.21 -46.30
C PHE A 6 40.73 -28.15 -45.81
N GLY A 7 40.34 -27.36 -44.81
CA GLY A 7 41.23 -26.49 -44.04
C GLY A 7 40.84 -26.53 -42.56
N GLN A 8 41.81 -26.67 -41.66
CA GLN A 8 41.57 -26.78 -40.22
C GLN A 8 41.56 -25.40 -39.53
N SER A 9 40.63 -25.24 -38.59
CA SER A 9 40.69 -24.40 -37.37
C SER A 9 41.20 -22.96 -37.48
N GLU A 10 40.26 -22.02 -37.36
CA GLU A 10 40.43 -20.93 -36.38
C GLU A 10 39.66 -21.32 -35.11
N PRO A 11 40.17 -21.05 -33.89
CA PRO A 11 39.38 -21.18 -32.69
C PRO A 11 38.29 -20.09 -32.70
N GLN A 12 37.02 -20.49 -32.61
CA GLN A 12 35.96 -19.53 -32.32
C GLN A 12 36.31 -18.81 -31.02
N ALA A 13 36.39 -17.49 -31.08
CA ALA A 13 36.42 -16.67 -29.87
C ALA A 13 35.18 -17.04 -29.04
N THR A 14 35.41 -17.52 -27.82
CA THR A 14 34.38 -17.51 -26.79
C THR A 14 33.84 -16.08 -26.70
N PRO A 15 32.53 -15.85 -26.81
CA PRO A 15 32.00 -14.52 -26.59
C PRO A 15 32.38 -14.10 -25.17
N GLU A 16 33.14 -13.01 -25.07
CA GLU A 16 33.45 -12.38 -23.78
C GLU A 16 32.14 -12.02 -23.08
N GLY A 17 32.15 -12.06 -21.75
CA GLY A 17 30.95 -12.08 -20.94
C GLY A 17 29.93 -11.00 -21.32
N GLY A 18 28.70 -11.41 -21.56
CA GLY A 18 27.59 -10.48 -21.75
C GLY A 18 27.49 -9.53 -20.58
N ASP A 19 27.53 -8.24 -20.88
CA ASP A 19 27.29 -7.18 -19.90
C ASP A 19 25.92 -7.42 -19.27
N ALA A 20 25.88 -7.64 -17.95
CA ALA A 20 24.67 -8.01 -17.25
C ALA A 20 23.77 -6.78 -17.15
N SER A 21 22.92 -6.58 -18.16
CA SER A 21 21.90 -5.53 -18.20
C SER A 21 21.07 -5.61 -16.93
N VAL A 22 21.04 -4.52 -16.16
CA VAL A 22 20.20 -4.45 -14.95
C VAL A 22 18.73 -4.53 -15.38
N GLU A 23 18.08 -5.63 -14.97
CA GLU A 23 16.65 -5.86 -15.17
C GLU A 23 15.83 -4.67 -14.63
N PHE A 24 14.82 -4.26 -15.41
CA PHE A 24 13.88 -3.21 -15.01
C PHE A 24 13.02 -3.64 -13.83
N ALA A 25 12.34 -2.69 -13.19
CA ALA A 25 11.55 -3.00 -11.99
C ALA A 25 10.46 -4.07 -12.25
N GLN A 26 9.82 -4.04 -13.43
CA GLN A 26 8.77 -4.99 -13.80
C GLN A 26 9.30 -6.41 -14.01
N GLU A 27 10.38 -6.58 -14.77
CA GLU A 27 10.98 -7.89 -15.05
C GLU A 27 11.36 -8.63 -13.76
N ARG A 28 11.87 -7.88 -12.76
CA ARG A 28 12.22 -8.40 -11.44
C ARG A 28 11.00 -8.77 -10.60
N ILE A 29 9.89 -8.04 -10.74
CA ILE A 29 8.60 -8.40 -10.15
C ILE A 29 8.11 -9.72 -10.75
N ASP A 30 8.09 -9.83 -12.08
CA ASP A 30 7.61 -11.01 -12.80
C ASP A 30 8.45 -12.25 -12.47
N ASN A 31 9.79 -12.10 -12.46
CA ASN A 31 10.74 -13.13 -12.06
C ASN A 31 10.50 -13.61 -10.62
N PHE A 32 10.28 -12.69 -9.68
CA PHE A 32 10.03 -13.03 -8.28
C PHE A 32 8.68 -13.73 -8.07
N LEU A 33 7.61 -13.23 -8.69
CA LEU A 33 6.27 -13.84 -8.62
C LEU A 33 6.28 -15.26 -9.19
N SER A 34 6.93 -15.45 -10.35
CA SER A 34 7.15 -16.76 -10.97
C SER A 34 7.88 -17.73 -10.05
N GLN A 35 8.96 -17.30 -9.39
CA GLN A 35 9.70 -18.11 -8.40
C GLN A 35 8.88 -18.47 -7.16
N LYS A 36 8.00 -17.58 -6.70
CA LYS A 36 7.06 -17.84 -5.60
C LYS A 36 5.86 -18.71 -6.02
N GLY A 37 5.63 -18.90 -7.32
CA GLY A 37 4.42 -19.53 -7.85
C GLY A 37 3.16 -18.69 -7.59
N TRP A 38 3.32 -17.35 -7.54
CA TRP A 38 2.22 -16.40 -7.34
C TRP A 38 1.88 -15.72 -8.67
N GLY A 39 0.60 -15.39 -8.86
CA GLY A 39 0.16 -14.50 -9.93
C GLY A 39 -0.18 -13.10 -9.39
N LEU A 40 -0.36 -12.12 -10.28
CA LEU A 40 -1.12 -10.91 -9.94
C LEU A 40 -2.60 -11.30 -9.77
N GLY A 41 -3.30 -10.66 -8.83
CA GLY A 41 -4.67 -11.00 -8.48
C GLY A 41 -4.82 -11.94 -7.28
N PRO A 42 -5.96 -12.66 -7.16
CA PRO A 42 -6.22 -13.60 -6.08
C PRO A 42 -5.32 -14.84 -6.11
N ASN A 43 -4.71 -15.19 -4.98
CA ASN A 43 -3.81 -16.33 -4.83
C ASN A 43 -4.30 -17.33 -3.77
N LYS A 44 -3.83 -18.59 -3.85
CA LYS A 44 -4.26 -19.72 -2.99
C LYS A 44 -5.80 -19.85 -2.84
N GLY A 45 -6.56 -19.60 -3.90
CA GLY A 45 -8.04 -19.64 -3.87
C GLY A 45 -8.69 -18.43 -3.19
N GLY A 46 -8.05 -17.25 -3.27
CA GLY A 46 -8.60 -15.99 -2.73
C GLY A 46 -8.18 -15.66 -1.29
N LYS A 47 -7.29 -16.45 -0.67
CA LYS A 47 -6.79 -16.18 0.70
C LYS A 47 -6.04 -14.87 0.83
N PHE A 48 -5.32 -14.48 -0.22
CA PHE A 48 -4.64 -13.19 -0.32
C PHE A 48 -4.68 -12.69 -1.76
N PHE A 49 -4.55 -11.38 -1.92
CA PHE A 49 -4.47 -10.72 -3.21
C PHE A 49 -3.06 -10.16 -3.40
N VAL A 50 -2.51 -10.29 -4.59
CA VAL A 50 -1.21 -9.72 -4.98
C VAL A 50 -1.43 -8.62 -6.00
N ALA A 51 -0.87 -7.45 -5.72
CA ALA A 51 -0.80 -6.34 -6.66
C ALA A 51 0.67 -5.96 -6.90
N SER A 52 0.95 -5.25 -7.97
CA SER A 52 2.28 -4.72 -8.25
C SER A 52 2.24 -3.31 -8.80
N GLY A 53 3.37 -2.62 -8.70
CA GLY A 53 3.49 -1.29 -9.28
C GLY A 53 4.94 -0.86 -9.43
N THR A 54 5.16 0.02 -10.39
CA THR A 54 6.46 0.62 -10.67
C THR A 54 6.37 2.14 -10.58
N GLY A 55 7.48 2.79 -10.24
CA GLY A 55 7.57 4.23 -10.14
C GLY A 55 8.94 4.72 -10.60
N VAL A 56 8.96 5.66 -11.54
CA VAL A 56 10.20 6.20 -12.10
C VAL A 56 10.85 7.22 -11.16
N ILE A 57 12.16 7.08 -10.94
CA ILE A 57 13.02 8.02 -10.23
C ILE A 57 13.31 9.22 -11.15
N LEU A 58 12.41 10.21 -11.13
CA LEU A 58 12.43 11.36 -12.05
C LEU A 58 13.71 12.22 -11.98
N ALA A 59 14.47 12.16 -10.88
CA ALA A 59 15.73 12.89 -10.74
C ALA A 59 16.92 12.01 -11.13
N LYS A 60 17.86 12.57 -11.91
CA LYS A 60 19.04 11.82 -12.40
C LYS A 60 19.98 11.37 -11.27
N PRO A 61 20.64 10.21 -11.40
CA PRO A 61 21.73 9.77 -10.51
C PRO A 61 22.76 10.86 -10.25
N GLY A 62 23.20 10.96 -9.00
CA GLY A 62 24.19 11.94 -8.55
C GLY A 62 23.65 13.35 -8.33
N SER A 63 22.37 13.63 -8.63
CA SER A 63 21.74 14.93 -8.32
C SER A 63 21.31 15.03 -6.85
N LYS A 64 21.41 16.23 -6.25
CA LYS A 64 20.91 16.50 -4.88
C LYS A 64 19.46 16.08 -4.60
N GLY A 65 18.62 15.96 -5.64
CA GLY A 65 17.21 15.56 -5.53
C GLY A 65 16.99 14.05 -5.55
N TYR A 66 17.97 13.26 -6.00
CA TYR A 66 17.85 11.83 -6.30
C TYR A 66 17.19 11.02 -5.18
N MET A 67 17.69 11.14 -3.94
CA MET A 67 17.17 10.40 -2.79
C MET A 67 15.71 10.74 -2.44
N VAL A 68 15.26 11.97 -2.73
CA VAL A 68 13.87 12.37 -2.51
C VAL A 68 12.98 11.86 -3.65
N ALA A 69 13.48 11.90 -4.89
CA ALA A 69 12.79 11.32 -6.04
C ALA A 69 12.62 9.80 -5.89
N ARG A 70 13.61 9.10 -5.32
CA ARG A 70 13.57 7.66 -5.01
C ARG A 70 12.46 7.31 -4.00
N ASN A 71 12.32 8.10 -2.94
CA ASN A 71 11.20 7.90 -2.01
C ASN A 71 9.84 8.20 -2.66
N ASN A 72 9.76 9.22 -3.55
CA ASN A 72 8.54 9.51 -4.29
C ASN A 72 8.20 8.42 -5.34
N ALA A 73 9.22 7.80 -5.94
CA ALA A 73 9.06 6.66 -6.84
C ALA A 73 8.43 5.47 -6.12
N PHE A 74 8.85 5.16 -4.89
CA PHE A 74 8.14 4.19 -4.04
C PHE A 74 6.67 4.58 -3.79
N THR A 75 6.38 5.86 -3.46
CA THR A 75 4.98 6.32 -3.28
C THR A 75 4.14 6.10 -4.55
N LYS A 76 4.70 6.36 -5.74
CA LYS A 76 4.05 6.11 -7.03
C LYS A 76 3.81 4.63 -7.28
N ALA A 77 4.82 3.79 -7.04
CA ALA A 77 4.72 2.34 -7.19
C ALA A 77 3.63 1.74 -6.28
N MET A 78 3.54 2.20 -5.03
CA MET A 78 2.47 1.83 -4.10
C MET A 78 1.08 2.30 -4.55
N LEU A 79 0.97 3.50 -5.14
CA LEU A 79 -0.30 3.99 -5.70
C LEU A 79 -0.73 3.18 -6.93
N ALA A 80 0.20 2.85 -7.83
CA ALA A 80 -0.08 1.99 -8.99
C ALA A 80 -0.61 0.61 -8.58
N ALA A 81 0.02 -0.02 -7.57
CA ALA A 81 -0.47 -1.29 -7.00
C ALA A 81 -1.88 -1.18 -6.39
N LYS A 82 -2.22 -0.04 -5.77
CA LYS A 82 -3.58 0.22 -5.29
C LYS A 82 -4.57 0.40 -6.43
N GLN A 83 -4.19 1.11 -7.49
CA GLN A 83 -5.03 1.29 -8.68
C GLN A 83 -5.32 -0.05 -9.37
N GLU A 84 -4.33 -0.95 -9.47
CA GLU A 84 -4.54 -2.33 -9.98
C GLU A 84 -5.57 -3.08 -9.13
N MET A 85 -5.45 -3.05 -7.81
CA MET A 85 -6.41 -3.68 -6.90
C MET A 85 -7.82 -3.06 -6.98
N VAL A 86 -7.93 -1.72 -7.09
CA VAL A 86 -9.21 -1.02 -7.28
C VAL A 86 -9.90 -1.47 -8.57
N LEU A 87 -9.15 -1.56 -9.68
CA LEU A 87 -9.69 -2.00 -10.97
C LEU A 87 -10.18 -3.45 -10.90
N PHE A 88 -9.39 -4.35 -10.30
CA PHE A 88 -9.80 -5.75 -10.11
C PHE A 88 -11.09 -5.86 -9.28
N LEU A 89 -11.14 -5.21 -8.11
CA LEU A 89 -12.30 -5.28 -7.23
C LEU A 89 -13.54 -4.62 -7.86
N GLY A 90 -13.38 -3.53 -8.63
CA GLY A 90 -14.48 -2.93 -9.39
C GLY A 90 -15.05 -3.87 -10.46
N GLN A 91 -14.21 -4.69 -11.10
CA GLN A 91 -14.65 -5.75 -12.02
C GLN A 91 -15.34 -6.89 -11.28
N GLU A 92 -14.80 -7.34 -10.15
CA GLU A 92 -15.38 -8.42 -9.36
C GLU A 92 -16.73 -8.03 -8.72
N ILE A 93 -16.89 -6.78 -8.27
CA ILE A 93 -18.20 -6.23 -7.85
C ILE A 93 -19.17 -6.28 -9.02
N SER A 94 -18.77 -5.86 -10.22
CA SER A 94 -19.63 -5.91 -11.41
C SER A 94 -20.06 -7.35 -11.72
N ARG A 95 -19.12 -8.30 -11.68
CA ARG A 95 -19.35 -9.73 -11.93
C ARG A 95 -20.30 -10.37 -10.90
N GLN A 96 -20.14 -10.06 -9.61
CA GLN A 96 -21.03 -10.56 -8.55
C GLN A 96 -22.45 -10.04 -8.73
N ILE A 97 -22.59 -8.77 -9.12
CA ILE A 97 -23.90 -8.17 -9.38
C ILE A 97 -24.52 -8.77 -10.65
N GLU A 98 -23.79 -8.88 -11.75
CA GLU A 98 -24.25 -9.56 -12.99
C GLU A 98 -24.76 -10.98 -12.68
N GLN A 99 -23.99 -11.78 -11.92
CA GLN A 99 -24.35 -13.15 -11.56
C GLN A 99 -25.67 -13.24 -10.76
N SER A 100 -26.01 -12.26 -9.91
CA SER A 100 -27.28 -12.31 -9.18
C SER A 100 -28.49 -12.23 -10.12
N TYR A 101 -28.39 -11.49 -11.23
CA TYR A 101 -29.47 -11.41 -12.23
C TYR A 101 -29.51 -12.62 -13.18
N GLU A 102 -28.41 -13.36 -13.32
CA GLU A 102 -28.40 -14.68 -13.98
C GLU A 102 -29.15 -15.74 -13.16
N GLU A 103 -29.06 -15.66 -11.83
CA GLU A 103 -29.70 -16.58 -10.87
C GLU A 103 -30.67 -15.82 -9.93
N PRO A 104 -31.91 -15.46 -10.35
CA PRO A 104 -32.81 -14.58 -9.57
C PRO A 104 -33.15 -15.04 -8.14
N ALA A 105 -32.97 -16.33 -7.84
CA ALA A 105 -33.07 -16.85 -6.47
C ALA A 105 -32.03 -16.20 -5.54
N LEU A 106 -30.81 -15.93 -6.02
CA LEU A 106 -29.77 -15.22 -5.27
C LEU A 106 -30.18 -13.78 -4.95
N ILE A 107 -30.95 -13.10 -5.82
CA ILE A 107 -31.45 -11.74 -5.51
C ILE A 107 -32.44 -11.81 -4.34
N MET A 108 -33.37 -12.76 -4.37
CA MET A 108 -34.33 -12.95 -3.28
C MET A 108 -33.62 -13.36 -1.99
N GLU A 109 -32.71 -14.33 -2.03
CA GLU A 109 -31.90 -14.73 -0.87
C GLU A 109 -31.04 -13.58 -0.33
N THR A 110 -30.40 -12.78 -1.19
CA THR A 110 -29.59 -11.62 -0.74
C THR A 110 -30.47 -10.51 -0.15
N GLN A 111 -31.66 -10.26 -0.68
CA GLN A 111 -32.60 -9.29 -0.10
C GLN A 111 -33.21 -9.81 1.21
N GLU A 112 -33.62 -11.09 1.27
CA GLU A 112 -34.17 -11.72 2.48
C GLU A 112 -33.10 -11.83 3.58
N GLU A 113 -31.85 -12.21 3.29
CA GLU A 113 -30.76 -12.18 4.28
C GLU A 113 -30.53 -10.76 4.83
N ILE A 114 -30.61 -9.72 3.99
CA ILE A 114 -30.42 -8.32 4.39
C ILE A 114 -31.64 -7.75 5.15
N GLU A 115 -32.85 -8.22 4.87
CA GLU A 115 -34.08 -7.83 5.58
C GLU A 115 -34.30 -8.63 6.87
N GLU A 116 -33.85 -9.89 6.93
CA GLU A 116 -33.87 -10.75 8.13
C GLU A 116 -32.65 -10.54 9.04
N MET A 117 -31.58 -9.87 8.57
CA MET A 117 -30.52 -9.36 9.44
C MET A 117 -31.16 -8.58 10.59
N PRO A 118 -31.01 -9.02 11.86
CA PRO A 118 -31.68 -8.38 12.97
C PRO A 118 -31.31 -6.91 13.05
N SER A 119 -32.21 -6.07 13.55
CA SER A 119 -31.94 -4.65 13.85
C SER A 119 -30.96 -4.45 15.03
N GLN A 120 -30.11 -5.44 15.30
CA GLN A 120 -29.09 -5.45 16.34
C GLN A 120 -27.75 -5.07 15.70
N ASP A 121 -27.37 -3.80 15.91
CA ASP A 121 -26.11 -3.18 15.51
C ASP A 121 -25.85 -3.03 13.98
N PRO A 122 -26.12 -1.84 13.40
CA PRO A 122 -25.73 -1.48 12.03
C PRO A 122 -24.22 -1.53 11.71
N GLY A 123 -23.39 -2.02 12.63
CA GLY A 123 -21.94 -2.16 12.49
C GLY A 123 -21.44 -3.54 12.05
N GLU A 124 -22.31 -4.54 11.83
CA GLU A 124 -21.89 -5.89 11.40
C GLU A 124 -21.84 -6.10 9.89
N MET A 125 -22.65 -5.38 9.09
CA MET A 125 -22.55 -5.45 7.62
C MET A 125 -21.24 -4.81 7.16
N SER A 126 -20.46 -5.51 6.34
CA SER A 126 -19.23 -4.93 5.80
C SER A 126 -19.53 -3.79 4.83
N LEU A 127 -18.59 -2.86 4.72
CA LEU A 127 -18.66 -1.75 3.76
C LEU A 127 -18.82 -2.26 2.32
N MET A 128 -18.18 -3.38 1.98
CA MET A 128 -18.35 -4.06 0.69
C MET A 128 -19.79 -4.53 0.44
N GLU A 129 -20.46 -5.09 1.44
CA GLU A 129 -21.86 -5.54 1.34
C GLU A 129 -22.84 -4.37 1.25
N LYS A 130 -22.70 -3.35 2.11
CA LYS A 130 -23.53 -2.13 2.06
C LYS A 130 -23.39 -1.45 0.69
N GLY A 131 -22.17 -1.36 0.17
CA GLY A 131 -21.89 -0.80 -1.16
C GLY A 131 -22.55 -1.60 -2.29
N LYS A 132 -22.48 -2.94 -2.26
CA LYS A 132 -23.17 -3.80 -3.24
C LYS A 132 -24.68 -3.64 -3.18
N LEU A 133 -25.27 -3.64 -1.98
CA LEU A 133 -26.71 -3.42 -1.80
C LEU A 133 -27.19 -2.13 -2.46
N LEU A 134 -26.50 -1.00 -2.21
CA LEU A 134 -26.84 0.28 -2.84
C LEU A 134 -26.82 0.19 -4.37
N ILE A 135 -25.85 -0.52 -4.96
CA ILE A 135 -25.80 -0.73 -6.41
C ILE A 135 -27.00 -1.58 -6.88
N HIS A 136 -27.35 -2.68 -6.19
CA HIS A 136 -28.52 -3.49 -6.54
C HIS A 136 -29.82 -2.67 -6.49
N THR A 137 -30.02 -1.85 -5.45
CA THR A 137 -31.20 -0.98 -5.32
C THR A 137 -31.31 0.00 -6.49
N GLU A 138 -30.20 0.63 -6.89
CA GLU A 138 -30.17 1.55 -8.02
C GLU A 138 -30.40 0.82 -9.36
N VAL A 139 -29.75 -0.32 -9.59
CA VAL A 139 -29.93 -1.13 -10.81
C VAL A 139 -31.39 -1.58 -10.95
N ASN A 140 -32.02 -2.07 -9.87
CA ASN A 140 -33.44 -2.44 -9.85
C ASN A 140 -34.37 -1.25 -10.16
N THR A 141 -34.03 -0.07 -9.64
CA THR A 141 -34.77 1.17 -9.92
C THR A 141 -34.69 1.53 -11.40
N MET A 142 -33.48 1.49 -11.98
CA MET A 142 -33.27 1.76 -13.41
C MET A 142 -33.91 0.74 -14.35
N LEU A 143 -33.90 -0.54 -13.99
CA LEU A 143 -34.63 -1.58 -14.73
C LEU A 143 -36.14 -1.30 -14.72
N THR A 144 -36.70 -0.96 -13.55
CA THR A 144 -38.11 -0.60 -13.40
C THR A 144 -38.48 0.64 -14.24
N ASP A 145 -37.66 1.69 -14.20
CA ASP A 145 -37.85 2.92 -14.98
C ASP A 145 -37.80 2.68 -16.50
N ARG A 146 -37.05 1.67 -16.95
CA ARG A 146 -37.01 1.21 -18.35
C ARG A 146 -38.16 0.28 -18.72
N GLY A 147 -39.03 -0.07 -17.77
CA GLY A 147 -40.19 -0.95 -17.97
C GLY A 147 -39.88 -2.45 -17.88
N VAL A 148 -38.74 -2.83 -17.29
CA VAL A 148 -38.35 -4.24 -17.08
C VAL A 148 -39.06 -4.80 -15.85
N ASP A 149 -40.05 -5.66 -16.07
CA ASP A 149 -40.78 -6.33 -14.98
C ASP A 149 -40.09 -7.64 -14.56
N MET A 150 -39.21 -7.54 -13.57
CA MET A 150 -38.46 -8.69 -13.01
C MET A 150 -39.33 -9.77 -12.35
N SER A 151 -40.64 -9.56 -12.18
CA SER A 151 -41.57 -10.62 -11.76
C SER A 151 -41.95 -11.58 -12.89
N THR A 152 -41.62 -11.23 -14.14
CA THR A 152 -41.89 -12.04 -15.33
C THR A 152 -40.62 -12.73 -15.86
N PRO A 153 -40.72 -13.94 -16.45
CA PRO A 153 -39.57 -14.59 -17.10
C PRO A 153 -38.95 -13.74 -18.22
N GLU A 154 -39.78 -13.04 -18.99
CA GLU A 154 -39.34 -12.14 -20.06
C GLU A 154 -38.55 -10.95 -19.51
N GLY A 155 -39.01 -10.32 -18.42
CA GLY A 155 -38.30 -9.23 -17.76
C GLY A 155 -37.03 -9.69 -17.03
N GLN A 156 -36.99 -10.91 -16.50
CA GLN A 156 -35.75 -11.49 -15.95
C GLN A 156 -34.69 -11.70 -17.04
N GLU A 157 -35.07 -12.17 -18.22
CA GLU A 157 -34.14 -12.32 -19.34
C GLU A 157 -33.67 -10.96 -19.88
N GLN A 158 -34.57 -9.97 -19.98
CA GLN A 158 -34.21 -8.60 -20.35
C GLN A 158 -33.26 -7.95 -19.31
N ALA A 159 -33.48 -8.21 -18.02
CA ALA A 159 -32.61 -7.70 -16.95
C ALA A 159 -31.16 -8.16 -17.11
N LYS A 160 -30.90 -9.44 -17.45
CA LYS A 160 -29.53 -9.97 -17.64
C LYS A 160 -28.73 -9.18 -18.68
N GLU A 161 -29.35 -8.88 -19.81
CA GLU A 161 -28.73 -8.09 -20.90
C GLU A 161 -28.56 -6.60 -20.51
N GLU A 162 -29.56 -6.02 -19.83
CA GLU A 162 -29.53 -4.60 -19.45
C GLU A 162 -28.60 -4.27 -18.28
N VAL A 163 -28.49 -5.14 -17.27
CA VAL A 163 -27.63 -4.97 -16.08
C VAL A 163 -26.18 -4.72 -16.46
N LYS A 164 -25.65 -5.47 -17.43
CA LYS A 164 -24.29 -5.29 -17.94
C LYS A 164 -24.07 -3.92 -18.58
N THR A 165 -25.09 -3.39 -19.26
CA THR A 165 -25.05 -2.04 -19.84
C THR A 165 -25.11 -0.99 -18.73
N LEU A 166 -26.04 -1.15 -17.78
CA LEU A 166 -26.21 -0.28 -16.61
C LEU A 166 -24.91 -0.17 -15.80
N LEU A 167 -24.29 -1.29 -15.43
CA LEU A 167 -23.06 -1.31 -14.63
C LEU A 167 -21.84 -0.71 -15.35
N SER A 168 -21.91 -0.50 -16.67
CA SER A 168 -20.87 0.20 -17.44
C SER A 168 -21.01 1.73 -17.41
N GLU A 169 -22.13 2.27 -16.92
CA GLU A 169 -22.35 3.71 -16.80
C GLU A 169 -21.43 4.34 -15.75
N SER A 170 -20.99 5.58 -15.98
CA SER A 170 -19.97 6.26 -15.17
C SER A 170 -20.34 6.37 -13.69
N LYS A 171 -21.62 6.57 -13.37
CA LYS A 171 -22.11 6.66 -11.99
C LYS A 171 -21.77 5.42 -11.16
N PHE A 172 -21.86 4.22 -11.75
CA PHE A 172 -21.47 2.99 -11.07
C PHE A 172 -19.96 2.82 -11.00
N SER A 173 -19.19 3.40 -11.94
CA SER A 173 -17.73 3.33 -11.91
C SER A 173 -17.15 4.03 -10.68
N ASP A 174 -17.64 5.22 -10.33
CA ASP A 174 -17.15 5.96 -9.16
C ASP A 174 -17.56 5.30 -7.84
N VAL A 175 -18.81 4.85 -7.75
CA VAL A 175 -19.35 4.06 -6.62
C VAL A 175 -18.54 2.77 -6.41
N LYS A 176 -18.35 1.94 -7.45
CA LYS A 176 -17.53 0.72 -7.39
C LYS A 176 -16.08 1.01 -7.01
N SER A 177 -15.50 2.08 -7.56
CA SER A 177 -14.15 2.50 -7.22
C SER A 177 -14.04 2.95 -5.76
N SER A 178 -15.04 3.64 -5.21
CA SER A 178 -15.08 4.06 -3.82
C SER A 178 -15.14 2.86 -2.85
N ILE A 179 -16.00 1.87 -3.14
CA ILE A 179 -16.06 0.61 -2.40
C ILE A 179 -14.71 -0.13 -2.47
N ALA A 180 -14.14 -0.29 -3.67
CA ALA A 180 -12.87 -0.97 -3.87
C ALA A 180 -11.66 -0.24 -3.23
N ARG A 181 -11.70 1.09 -3.12
CA ARG A 181 -10.68 1.89 -2.40
C ARG A 181 -10.73 1.62 -0.89
N ASN A 182 -11.88 1.27 -0.31
CA ASN A 182 -11.95 0.84 1.09
C ASN A 182 -11.08 -0.40 1.33
N GLU A 183 -11.19 -1.40 0.46
CA GLU A 183 -10.42 -2.64 0.58
C GLU A 183 -8.91 -2.46 0.34
N CYS A 184 -8.49 -1.39 -0.33
CA CYS A 184 -7.06 -1.06 -0.42
C CYS A 184 -6.45 -0.74 0.95
N ALA A 185 -7.27 -0.41 1.97
CA ALA A 185 -6.84 -0.37 3.36
C ALA A 185 -6.56 -1.78 3.90
N GLY A 186 -5.30 -2.19 3.77
CA GLY A 186 -4.87 -3.55 4.04
C GLY A 186 -3.83 -4.04 3.04
N LEU A 187 -3.68 -3.34 1.90
CA LEU A 187 -2.60 -3.59 0.95
C LEU A 187 -1.26 -3.13 1.56
N THR A 188 -0.36 -4.07 1.78
CA THR A 188 0.97 -3.85 2.41
C THR A 188 2.09 -4.16 1.43
N ALA A 189 3.26 -3.53 1.62
CA ALA A 189 4.43 -3.86 0.82
C ALA A 189 4.94 -5.26 1.23
N TYR A 190 5.15 -6.13 0.23
CA TYR A 190 5.71 -7.47 0.43
C TYR A 190 7.18 -7.50 0.02
N LYS A 191 7.51 -7.05 -1.19
CA LYS A 191 8.87 -7.02 -1.72
C LYS A 191 9.07 -5.73 -2.51
N THR A 192 10.28 -5.18 -2.46
CA THR A 192 10.63 -3.94 -3.17
C THR A 192 11.92 -4.13 -3.94
N PHE A 193 11.97 -3.54 -5.13
CA PHE A 193 13.09 -3.62 -6.07
C PHE A 193 13.56 -2.20 -6.37
N ASP A 194 14.86 -1.98 -6.29
CA ASP A 194 15.51 -0.74 -6.76
C ASP A 194 16.33 -1.10 -7.99
N SER A 195 15.96 -0.57 -9.15
CA SER A 195 16.64 -0.81 -10.42
C SER A 195 17.11 0.51 -11.00
N GLN A 196 18.40 0.61 -11.30
CA GLN A 196 19.01 1.77 -11.94
C GLN A 196 19.90 1.26 -13.08
N PRO A 197 19.36 1.11 -14.31
CA PRO A 197 20.17 0.77 -15.49
C PRO A 197 21.19 1.88 -15.82
N GLU A 198 22.28 1.57 -16.53
CA GLU A 198 23.24 2.61 -16.93
C GLU A 198 22.63 3.53 -17.99
N GLY A 199 22.71 4.84 -17.77
CA GLY A 199 22.28 5.85 -18.74
C GLY A 199 20.78 6.18 -18.70
N GLU A 200 19.98 5.34 -18.05
CA GLU A 200 18.52 5.48 -17.97
C GLU A 200 18.05 6.10 -16.65
N GLN A 201 16.75 6.34 -16.53
CA GLN A 201 16.15 6.68 -15.24
C GLN A 201 16.04 5.40 -14.39
N GLY A 202 16.31 5.52 -13.09
CA GLY A 202 16.04 4.42 -12.17
C GLY A 202 14.55 4.27 -11.88
N GLU A 203 14.17 3.16 -11.29
CA GLU A 203 12.80 2.77 -10.97
C GLU A 203 12.75 2.08 -9.61
N ILE A 204 11.65 2.28 -8.88
CA ILE A 204 11.27 1.44 -7.76
C ILE A 204 10.11 0.55 -8.18
N GLY A 205 10.28 -0.77 -8.05
CA GLY A 205 9.20 -1.75 -8.12
C GLY A 205 8.71 -2.14 -6.73
N VAL A 206 7.42 -2.42 -6.60
CA VAL A 206 6.84 -3.01 -5.39
C VAL A 206 5.90 -4.16 -5.76
N ILE A 207 6.02 -5.26 -5.02
CA ILE A 207 4.97 -6.28 -4.89
C ILE A 207 4.26 -5.99 -3.58
N CYS A 208 2.94 -5.92 -3.65
CA CYS A 208 2.07 -5.69 -2.51
C CYS A 208 1.16 -6.89 -2.27
N VAL A 209 0.85 -7.16 -1.00
CA VAL A 209 -0.10 -8.21 -0.58
C VAL A 209 -1.20 -7.60 0.27
N TYR A 210 -2.45 -7.90 -0.07
CA TYR A 210 -3.64 -7.62 0.73
C TYR A 210 -4.19 -8.91 1.33
N THR A 211 -4.66 -8.82 2.57
CA THR A 211 -5.51 -9.83 3.21
C THR A 211 -6.58 -9.14 4.04
N PRO A 212 -7.76 -9.76 4.27
CA PRO A 212 -8.78 -9.24 5.19
C PRO A 212 -8.24 -9.00 6.61
N LYS A 213 -7.25 -9.82 7.04
CA LYS A 213 -6.54 -9.65 8.31
C LYS A 213 -5.83 -8.30 8.41
N MET A 214 -5.34 -7.73 7.31
CA MET A 214 -4.75 -6.37 7.34
C MET A 214 -5.81 -5.28 7.48
N GLY A 215 -7.05 -5.50 7.01
CA GLY A 215 -8.20 -4.63 7.31
C GLY A 215 -8.49 -4.59 8.82
N MET A 216 -8.50 -5.74 9.50
CA MET A 216 -8.59 -5.78 10.97
C MET A 216 -7.46 -4.98 11.64
N MET A 217 -6.23 -5.09 11.13
CA MET A 217 -5.09 -4.34 11.65
C MET A 217 -5.25 -2.82 11.48
N ALA A 218 -5.82 -2.37 10.36
CA ALA A 218 -6.17 -0.96 10.13
C ALA A 218 -7.28 -0.50 11.10
N ALA A 219 -8.34 -1.30 11.30
CA ALA A 219 -9.40 -1.00 12.26
C ALA A 219 -8.90 -0.90 13.71
N ALA A 220 -8.07 -1.85 14.15
CA ALA A 220 -7.44 -1.83 15.48
C ALA A 220 -6.53 -0.61 15.69
N LEU A 221 -5.83 -0.18 14.65
CA LEU A 221 -4.97 1.02 14.66
C LEU A 221 -5.79 2.31 14.85
N LEU A 222 -6.99 2.36 14.28
CA LEU A 222 -7.96 3.44 14.53
C LEU A 222 -8.69 3.32 15.88
N GLY A 223 -8.54 2.20 16.60
CA GLY A 223 -9.30 1.88 17.80
C GLY A 223 -10.78 1.54 17.52
N ARG A 224 -11.08 1.05 16.31
CA ARG A 224 -12.44 0.69 15.84
C ARG A 224 -12.70 -0.83 15.82
N GLY A 225 -11.83 -1.65 16.40
CA GLY A 225 -11.99 -3.10 16.42
C GLY A 225 -10.82 -3.81 17.09
N GLU A 226 -10.88 -5.13 17.14
CA GLU A 226 -9.78 -5.97 17.60
C GLU A 226 -8.69 -6.13 16.53
N GLY A 227 -7.46 -6.44 16.97
CA GLY A 227 -6.37 -6.78 16.06
C GLY A 227 -6.55 -8.15 15.41
N PRO A 228 -5.71 -8.49 14.41
CA PRO A 228 -5.70 -9.82 13.84
C PRO A 228 -5.44 -10.90 14.90
N PRO A 229 -6.00 -12.11 14.76
CA PRO A 229 -5.75 -13.20 15.69
C PRO A 229 -4.26 -13.56 15.73
N LYS A 230 -3.81 -14.03 16.90
CA LYS A 230 -2.43 -14.48 17.11
C LYS A 230 -2.11 -15.69 16.23
N LYS A 231 -0.85 -15.78 15.81
CA LYS A 231 -0.26 -16.91 15.08
C LYS A 231 0.84 -17.58 15.90
N GLU A 232 1.53 -18.55 15.30
CA GLU A 232 2.72 -19.17 15.90
C GLU A 232 3.80 -18.11 16.14
N ALA A 233 4.37 -18.09 17.35
CA ALA A 233 5.37 -17.10 17.75
C ALA A 233 6.69 -17.29 16.99
N LYS A 234 7.35 -16.18 16.65
CA LYS A 234 8.63 -16.17 15.92
C LYS A 234 9.78 -15.60 16.76
N GLU A 235 10.94 -15.42 16.15
CA GLU A 235 12.03 -14.65 16.76
C GLU A 235 11.60 -13.19 17.00
N PRO A 236 12.19 -12.48 17.99
CA PRO A 236 11.85 -11.08 18.23
C PRO A 236 12.03 -10.21 16.98
N ILE A 237 11.11 -9.26 16.75
CA ILE A 237 11.08 -8.47 15.50
C ILE A 237 12.44 -7.85 15.15
N LYS A 238 13.22 -7.40 16.15
CA LYS A 238 14.57 -6.83 15.97
C LYS A 238 15.56 -7.77 15.25
N ASP A 239 15.42 -9.08 15.48
CA ASP A 239 16.31 -10.13 14.97
C ASP A 239 15.83 -10.61 13.59
N GLN A 240 14.55 -10.38 13.26
CA GLN A 240 14.01 -10.54 11.90
C GLN A 240 14.42 -9.42 10.93
N ILE A 241 14.86 -8.24 11.41
CA ILE A 241 15.27 -7.13 10.54
C ILE A 241 16.69 -7.35 10.02
N SER A 242 16.84 -7.42 8.69
CA SER A 242 18.10 -7.67 7.98
C SER A 242 19.28 -6.89 8.54
N GLY A 243 20.41 -7.57 8.72
CA GLY A 243 21.67 -6.96 9.13
C GLY A 243 22.30 -6.07 8.05
N ASP A 244 21.94 -6.26 6.78
CA ASP A 244 22.58 -5.60 5.64
C ASP A 244 22.02 -4.18 5.41
N PRO A 245 22.86 -3.13 5.50
CA PRO A 245 22.47 -1.76 5.18
C PRO A 245 21.90 -1.56 3.76
N GLN A 246 22.33 -2.34 2.76
CA GLN A 246 21.85 -2.20 1.38
C GLN A 246 20.46 -2.82 1.17
N VAL A 247 20.17 -3.96 1.82
CA VAL A 247 18.81 -4.49 1.89
C VAL A 247 17.88 -3.49 2.59
N LEU A 248 18.32 -2.88 3.69
CA LEU A 248 17.55 -1.84 4.38
C LEU A 248 17.45 -0.53 3.59
N ALA A 249 18.43 -0.20 2.73
CA ALA A 249 18.33 0.93 1.80
C ALA A 249 17.24 0.70 0.76
N CYS A 250 17.03 -0.55 0.33
CA CYS A 250 16.04 -0.94 -0.67
C CYS A 250 14.68 -1.36 -0.08
N SER A 251 14.56 -1.47 1.25
CA SER A 251 13.30 -1.80 1.95
C SER A 251 12.46 -0.54 2.16
N PHE A 252 11.19 -0.55 1.73
CA PHE A 252 10.25 0.56 1.89
C PHE A 252 8.88 0.10 2.41
N GLY A 253 8.09 1.06 2.91
CA GLY A 253 6.67 0.88 3.20
C GLY A 253 6.41 0.15 4.51
N VAL A 254 5.17 -0.30 4.68
CA VAL A 254 4.74 -1.15 5.80
C VAL A 254 4.69 -2.60 5.34
N GLN A 255 5.31 -3.49 6.11
CA GLN A 255 5.24 -4.95 5.97
C GLN A 255 4.72 -5.56 7.29
N PRO A 256 3.76 -6.49 7.26
CA PRO A 256 3.40 -7.23 8.47
C PRO A 256 4.45 -8.30 8.79
N ARG A 257 4.61 -8.59 10.08
CA ARG A 257 5.44 -9.67 10.67
C ARG A 257 4.70 -10.30 11.84
N ILE A 258 5.11 -11.50 12.25
CA ILE A 258 4.71 -12.09 13.53
C ILE A 258 5.81 -11.89 14.58
N ASP A 259 5.47 -11.49 15.81
CA ASP A 259 6.43 -11.30 16.91
C ASP A 259 6.64 -12.54 17.80
N GLU A 260 7.49 -12.39 18.83
CA GLU A 260 7.81 -13.44 19.80
C GLU A 260 6.66 -13.84 20.73
N ASN A 261 5.50 -13.20 20.59
CA ASN A 261 4.27 -13.50 21.32
C ASN A 261 3.13 -13.92 20.37
N GLY A 262 3.44 -14.15 19.10
CA GLY A 262 2.46 -14.50 18.06
C GLY A 262 1.60 -13.34 17.58
N ASN A 263 1.88 -12.09 17.97
CA ASN A 263 1.08 -10.94 17.52
C ASN A 263 1.48 -10.58 16.08
N VAL A 264 0.50 -10.16 15.27
CA VAL A 264 0.79 -9.41 14.04
C VAL A 264 1.35 -8.04 14.42
N VAL A 265 2.43 -7.63 13.76
CA VAL A 265 3.11 -6.34 13.96
C VAL A 265 3.34 -5.67 12.60
N LEU A 266 2.94 -4.40 12.48
CA LEU A 266 3.29 -3.57 11.34
C LEU A 266 4.74 -3.10 11.49
N VAL A 267 5.59 -3.42 10.51
CA VAL A 267 6.99 -2.98 10.44
C VAL A 267 7.13 -1.99 9.29
N SER A 268 7.47 -0.75 9.59
CA SER A 268 7.64 0.31 8.61
C SER A 268 9.11 0.65 8.37
N PHE A 269 9.49 0.68 7.09
CA PHE A 269 10.81 1.09 6.61
C PHE A 269 10.69 2.42 5.87
N ALA A 270 11.42 3.44 6.33
CA ALA A 270 11.50 4.72 5.63
C ALA A 270 12.90 5.34 5.67
N HIS A 271 13.20 6.14 4.63
CA HIS A 271 14.54 6.69 4.41
C HIS A 271 14.64 8.19 4.64
N GLY A 272 15.79 8.61 5.15
CA GLY A 272 16.20 10.00 5.28
C GLY A 272 17.47 10.28 4.48
N ALA A 273 17.48 11.40 3.76
CA ALA A 273 18.67 11.90 3.07
C ALA A 273 19.22 13.14 3.79
N PRO A 274 20.51 13.16 4.18
CA PRO A 274 21.14 14.32 4.80
C PRO A 274 21.45 15.39 3.73
N ARG A 275 21.24 16.67 4.07
CA ARG A 275 21.54 17.81 3.17
C ARG A 275 23.04 18.08 3.00
N THR A 276 23.85 17.68 3.99
CA THR A 276 25.31 17.81 4.02
C THR A 276 25.94 16.59 4.71
N LYS A 277 27.27 16.43 4.62
CA LYS A 277 28.03 15.35 5.26
C LYS A 277 28.17 15.47 6.79
N SER A 278 27.54 16.46 7.45
CA SER A 278 27.71 16.69 8.89
C SER A 278 26.86 15.73 9.74
N ARG A 279 27.34 15.41 10.96
CA ARG A 279 26.59 14.55 11.90
C ARG A 279 25.22 15.14 12.25
N SER A 280 25.11 16.47 12.41
CA SER A 280 23.84 17.17 12.61
C SER A 280 22.86 16.97 11.44
N SER A 281 23.35 17.06 10.20
CA SER A 281 22.54 16.78 9.01
C SER A 281 22.07 15.32 8.94
N MET A 282 22.90 14.37 9.36
CA MET A 282 22.50 12.96 9.46
C MET A 282 21.47 12.72 10.57
N ASN A 283 21.61 13.35 11.74
CA ASN A 283 20.62 13.26 12.82
C ASN A 283 19.26 13.85 12.37
N ALA A 284 19.28 14.95 11.60
CA ALA A 284 18.08 15.50 10.99
C ALA A 284 17.45 14.56 9.94
N ALA A 285 18.27 13.87 9.14
CA ALA A 285 17.81 12.85 8.20
C ALA A 285 17.16 11.66 8.92
N SER A 286 17.78 11.14 10.00
CA SER A 286 17.21 10.06 10.83
C SER A 286 15.90 10.49 11.50
N LYS A 287 15.80 11.73 11.99
CA LYS A 287 14.53 12.27 12.49
C LYS A 287 13.46 12.35 11.40
N LYS A 288 13.82 12.76 10.17
CA LYS A 288 12.89 12.74 9.03
C LYS A 288 12.45 11.32 8.68
N ALA A 289 13.38 10.38 8.58
CA ALA A 289 13.11 8.97 8.32
C ALA A 289 12.14 8.38 9.35
N ARG A 290 12.36 8.65 10.64
CA ARG A 290 11.44 8.27 11.72
C ARG A 290 10.03 8.83 11.50
N LEU A 291 9.91 10.13 11.20
CA LEU A 291 8.61 10.77 10.96
C LEU A 291 7.93 10.24 9.70
N SER A 292 8.69 9.87 8.66
CA SER A 292 8.17 9.20 7.48
C SER A 292 7.67 7.79 7.81
N ALA A 293 8.41 6.97 8.54
CA ALA A 293 7.94 5.64 8.96
C ALA A 293 6.72 5.71 9.92
N ASP A 294 6.68 6.71 10.81
CA ASP A 294 5.48 7.02 11.61
C ASP A 294 4.30 7.42 10.71
N ALA A 295 4.54 8.07 9.57
CA ALA A 295 3.51 8.45 8.61
C ALA A 295 3.04 7.28 7.74
N GLU A 296 3.91 6.38 7.28
CA GLU A 296 3.52 5.17 6.52
C GLU A 296 2.55 4.30 7.34
N ILE A 297 2.82 4.10 8.65
CA ILE A 297 1.93 3.38 9.58
C ILE A 297 0.57 4.10 9.72
N ARG A 298 0.55 5.43 9.67
CA ARG A 298 -0.70 6.20 9.74
C ARG A 298 -1.46 6.19 8.43
N SER A 299 -0.79 6.29 7.28
CA SER A 299 -1.42 6.25 5.96
C SER A 299 -2.12 4.92 5.72
N PHE A 300 -1.50 3.81 6.12
CA PHE A 300 -2.08 2.46 6.06
C PHE A 300 -3.50 2.36 6.68
N ALA A 301 -3.78 3.09 7.75
CA ALA A 301 -5.12 3.16 8.35
C ALA A 301 -5.93 4.40 7.96
N GLY A 302 -5.26 5.51 7.61
CA GLY A 302 -5.88 6.76 7.19
C GLY A 302 -6.65 6.63 5.88
N GLU A 303 -6.19 5.76 4.98
CA GLU A 303 -6.90 5.41 3.74
C GLU A 303 -8.28 4.79 4.02
N MET A 304 -8.40 3.94 5.06
CA MET A 304 -9.67 3.37 5.51
C MET A 304 -10.62 4.44 6.08
N VAL A 305 -10.09 5.42 6.82
CA VAL A 305 -10.91 6.50 7.41
C VAL A 305 -11.63 7.29 6.32
N GLY A 306 -10.94 7.62 5.23
CA GLY A 306 -11.47 8.43 4.16
C GLY A 306 -12.65 7.79 3.44
N THR A 307 -12.51 6.52 3.09
CA THR A 307 -13.53 5.74 2.37
C THR A 307 -14.67 5.30 3.28
N ALA A 308 -14.37 4.75 4.46
CA ALA A 308 -15.39 4.36 5.43
C ALA A 308 -16.29 5.53 5.84
N SER A 309 -15.73 6.72 6.10
CA SER A 309 -16.55 7.89 6.50
C SER A 309 -17.60 8.30 5.45
N THR A 310 -17.31 8.07 4.18
CA THR A 310 -18.22 8.34 3.07
C THR A 310 -19.35 7.31 3.02
N LEU A 311 -19.02 6.03 3.13
CA LEU A 311 -20.01 4.96 3.00
C LEU A 311 -20.84 4.73 4.28
N ASP A 312 -20.26 4.93 5.47
CA ASP A 312 -20.98 4.96 6.75
C ASP A 312 -22.13 5.99 6.68
N SER A 313 -21.84 7.18 6.16
CA SER A 313 -22.74 8.35 6.18
C SER A 313 -23.82 8.36 5.09
N ALA A 314 -23.74 7.50 4.08
CA ALA A 314 -24.71 7.47 2.99
C ALA A 314 -25.94 6.63 3.36
N GLU A 315 -27.13 7.23 3.20
CA GLU A 315 -28.44 6.54 3.37
C GLU A 315 -29.06 6.17 2.01
N SER A 316 -28.55 6.72 0.90
CA SER A 316 -29.01 6.45 -0.46
C SER A 316 -27.87 6.33 -1.49
N TYR A 317 -28.16 5.71 -2.64
CA TYR A 317 -27.21 5.62 -3.75
C TYR A 317 -26.76 7.00 -4.22
N GLN A 318 -27.67 7.97 -4.35
CA GLN A 318 -27.37 9.31 -4.84
C GLN A 318 -26.42 10.09 -3.93
N GLU A 319 -26.56 9.96 -2.60
CA GLU A 319 -25.62 10.53 -1.64
C GLU A 319 -24.23 9.88 -1.75
N PHE A 320 -24.21 8.55 -1.92
CA PHE A 320 -22.95 7.83 -2.07
C PHE A 320 -22.25 8.18 -3.39
N GLU A 321 -22.98 8.25 -4.51
CA GLU A 321 -22.46 8.68 -5.82
C GLU A 321 -21.82 10.06 -5.74
N ASN A 322 -22.51 11.04 -5.17
CA ASN A 322 -21.99 12.41 -5.05
C ASN A 322 -20.65 12.45 -4.30
N ALA A 323 -20.56 11.76 -3.16
CA ALA A 323 -19.34 11.71 -2.36
C ALA A 323 -18.25 10.82 -2.98
N ALA A 324 -18.62 9.76 -3.72
CA ALA A 324 -17.70 8.91 -4.46
C ALA A 324 -17.06 9.66 -5.64
N GLY A 325 -17.82 10.52 -6.33
CA GLY A 325 -17.34 11.41 -7.39
C GLY A 325 -16.31 12.41 -6.87
N GLU A 326 -16.59 13.09 -5.75
CA GLU A 326 -15.61 13.97 -5.08
C GLU A 326 -14.30 13.23 -4.73
N GLN A 327 -14.39 11.98 -4.26
CA GLN A 327 -13.20 11.16 -4.01
C GLN A 327 -12.50 10.69 -5.29
N SER A 328 -13.21 10.47 -6.39
CA SER A 328 -12.61 10.03 -7.65
C SER A 328 -11.62 11.06 -8.20
N GLU A 329 -11.96 12.34 -8.12
CA GLU A 329 -11.04 13.45 -8.48
C GLU A 329 -9.80 13.53 -7.57
N VAL A 330 -9.93 13.14 -6.30
CA VAL A 330 -8.78 13.07 -5.37
C VAL A 330 -7.87 11.89 -5.71
N TYR A 331 -8.42 10.76 -6.16
CA TYR A 331 -7.67 9.54 -6.50
C TYR A 331 -7.10 9.52 -7.93
N SER A 332 -7.71 10.24 -8.87
CA SER A 332 -7.19 10.43 -10.24
C SER A 332 -5.90 11.27 -10.25
N ASN A 333 -5.70 12.10 -9.22
CA ASN A 333 -4.54 12.97 -9.05
C ASN A 333 -3.61 12.45 -7.94
N GLU A 334 -2.41 11.98 -8.31
CA GLU A 334 -1.41 11.46 -7.37
C GLU A 334 -1.06 12.40 -6.20
N GLU A 335 -1.01 13.71 -6.47
CA GLU A 335 -0.64 14.73 -5.47
C GLU A 335 -1.79 14.97 -4.50
N SER A 336 -3.04 15.01 -5.00
CA SER A 336 -4.25 15.12 -4.18
C SER A 336 -4.49 13.87 -3.33
N PHE A 337 -4.28 12.67 -3.88
CA PHE A 337 -4.35 11.41 -3.12
C PHE A 337 -3.34 11.41 -1.97
N LYS A 338 -2.10 11.80 -2.26
CA LYS A 338 -1.03 11.88 -1.26
C LYS A 338 -1.32 12.93 -0.19
N GLU A 339 -1.85 14.10 -0.56
CA GLU A 339 -2.20 15.16 0.39
C GLU A 339 -3.39 14.74 1.27
N SER A 340 -4.46 14.21 0.69
CA SER A 340 -5.65 13.73 1.42
C SER A 340 -5.29 12.63 2.42
N THR A 341 -4.59 11.59 1.96
CA THR A 341 -4.09 10.49 2.82
C THR A 341 -3.19 11.03 3.92
N SER A 342 -2.28 11.95 3.60
CA SER A 342 -1.40 12.59 4.60
C SER A 342 -2.18 13.42 5.62
N ALA A 343 -3.25 14.11 5.21
CA ALA A 343 -4.09 14.91 6.09
C ALA A 343 -4.94 14.06 7.03
N MET A 344 -5.43 12.89 6.57
CA MET A 344 -6.10 11.90 7.41
C MET A 344 -5.10 11.25 8.38
N ALA A 345 -3.97 10.77 7.87
CA ALA A 345 -2.87 10.22 8.65
C ALA A 345 -2.34 11.19 9.73
N ALA A 346 -2.27 12.49 9.44
CA ALA A 346 -1.81 13.50 10.39
C ALA A 346 -2.75 13.71 11.58
N LYS A 347 -4.05 13.40 11.43
CA LYS A 347 -5.05 13.44 12.52
C LYS A 347 -4.94 12.23 13.46
N LEU A 348 -4.32 11.12 13.02
CA LEU A 348 -4.19 9.89 13.80
C LEU A 348 -3.07 9.97 14.84
N ASN A 349 -3.46 10.17 16.11
CA ASN A 349 -2.55 10.11 17.25
C ASN A 349 -2.32 8.66 17.70
N ILE A 350 -1.51 7.91 16.95
CA ILE A 350 -1.22 6.50 17.22
C ILE A 350 -0.23 6.37 18.40
N ALA A 351 -0.70 5.76 19.49
CA ALA A 351 0.15 5.35 20.61
C ALA A 351 0.95 4.07 20.27
N GLY A 352 2.09 3.87 20.92
CA GLY A 352 2.80 2.58 20.85
C GLY A 352 3.72 2.36 19.65
N ILE A 353 3.94 3.34 18.76
CA ILE A 353 4.93 3.18 17.67
C ILE A 353 6.36 3.25 18.22
N GLN A 354 7.13 2.15 18.10
CA GLN A 354 8.49 1.99 18.64
C GLN A 354 9.55 1.98 17.54
N THR A 355 10.82 2.27 17.87
CA THR A 355 11.93 2.18 16.91
C THR A 355 12.71 0.91 17.19
N VAL A 356 12.86 0.06 16.18
CA VAL A 356 13.63 -1.19 16.27
C VAL A 356 15.04 -1.00 15.75
N LYS A 357 15.21 -0.26 14.65
CA LYS A 357 16.52 -0.12 13.97
C LYS A 357 16.68 1.28 13.36
N SER A 358 17.92 1.74 13.28
CA SER A 358 18.32 2.90 12.49
C SER A 358 19.70 2.62 11.92
N VAL A 359 19.82 2.54 10.59
CA VAL A 359 21.05 2.14 9.89
C VAL A 359 21.41 3.18 8.84
N GLU A 360 22.63 3.69 8.90
CA GLU A 360 23.20 4.54 7.86
C GLU A 360 23.78 3.68 6.73
N TRP A 361 23.62 4.15 5.50
CA TRP A 361 24.07 3.47 4.29
C TRP A 361 24.56 4.48 3.24
N GLU A 362 25.18 3.98 2.18
CA GLU A 362 25.65 4.78 1.05
C GLU A 362 25.16 4.15 -0.25
N HIS A 363 24.51 4.94 -1.10
CA HIS A 363 23.91 4.46 -2.34
C HIS A 363 25.02 4.09 -3.35
N PRO A 364 25.04 2.85 -3.87
CA PRO A 364 26.17 2.32 -4.65
C PRO A 364 26.52 3.16 -5.89
N VAL A 365 25.53 3.57 -6.70
CA VAL A 365 25.78 4.40 -7.91
C VAL A 365 26.18 5.84 -7.61
N THR A 366 25.64 6.45 -6.55
CA THR A 366 25.66 7.92 -6.39
C THR A 366 26.58 8.40 -5.27
N GLY A 367 27.05 7.52 -4.40
CA GLY A 367 27.76 7.89 -3.16
C GLY A 367 26.91 8.72 -2.19
N ALA A 368 25.60 8.82 -2.44
CA ALA A 368 24.69 9.56 -1.59
C ALA A 368 24.45 8.79 -0.30
N LYS A 369 24.74 9.41 0.85
CA LYS A 369 24.44 8.81 2.14
C LYS A 369 22.93 8.81 2.40
N GLY A 370 22.44 7.73 2.99
CA GLY A 370 21.08 7.59 3.47
C GLY A 370 21.05 7.07 4.90
N VAL A 371 19.86 7.09 5.50
CA VAL A 371 19.56 6.38 6.74
C VAL A 371 18.19 5.75 6.64
N THR A 372 18.10 4.44 6.87
CA THR A 372 16.82 3.74 7.06
C THR A 372 16.48 3.76 8.54
N VAL A 373 15.26 4.14 8.88
CA VAL A 373 14.69 3.93 10.21
C VAL A 373 13.58 2.90 10.10
N VAL A 374 13.63 1.91 10.99
CA VAL A 374 12.63 0.85 11.09
C VAL A 374 11.79 1.08 12.35
N ARG A 375 10.50 1.31 12.13
CA ARG A 375 9.49 1.54 13.17
C ARG A 375 8.54 0.35 13.24
N ILE A 376 8.00 0.07 14.41
CA ILE A 376 7.01 -1.00 14.59
C ILE A 376 5.78 -0.51 15.36
N TRP A 377 4.64 -1.13 15.08
CA TRP A 377 3.40 -0.92 15.82
C TRP A 377 2.56 -2.21 15.88
N SER A 378 1.91 -2.45 17.01
CA SER A 378 0.86 -3.46 17.16
C SER A 378 -0.20 -2.99 18.17
N PRO A 379 -1.38 -3.61 18.22
CA PRO A 379 -2.37 -3.34 19.27
C PRO A 379 -1.77 -3.48 20.68
N ALA A 380 -1.00 -4.54 20.92
CA ALA A 380 -0.30 -4.74 22.19
C ALA A 380 0.69 -3.61 22.55
N SER A 381 1.43 -3.06 21.56
CA SER A 381 2.33 -1.93 21.82
C SER A 381 1.56 -0.62 22.05
N SER A 382 0.39 -0.46 21.43
CA SER A 382 -0.55 0.65 21.68
C SER A 382 -1.09 0.62 23.10
N ASP A 383 -1.57 -0.53 23.56
CA ASP A 383 -2.14 -0.69 24.90
C ASP A 383 -1.07 -0.55 26.00
N GLN A 384 0.14 -1.07 25.78
CA GLN A 384 1.28 -0.84 26.67
C GLN A 384 1.59 0.66 26.80
N ALA A 385 1.57 1.40 25.69
CA ALA A 385 1.81 2.85 25.70
C ALA A 385 0.67 3.63 26.38
N ARG A 386 -0.59 3.21 26.22
CA ARG A 386 -1.75 3.77 26.93
C ARG A 386 -1.63 3.56 28.44
N MET A 387 -1.37 2.32 28.89
CA MET A 387 -1.15 2.01 30.31
C MET A 387 0.02 2.80 30.92
N MET A 388 1.11 2.98 30.17
CA MET A 388 2.24 3.81 30.63
C MET A 388 1.87 5.30 30.70
N SER A 389 1.11 5.81 29.71
CA SER A 389 0.57 7.18 29.72
C SER A 389 -0.32 7.44 30.93
N ASP A 390 -1.25 6.54 31.25
CA ASP A 390 -2.13 6.66 32.41
C ASP A 390 -1.35 6.62 33.73
N THR A 391 -0.32 5.78 33.80
CA THR A 391 0.57 5.71 34.97
C THR A 391 1.36 7.00 35.13
N LEU A 392 1.89 7.56 34.03
CA LEU A 392 2.58 8.85 34.02
C LEU A 392 1.65 10.02 34.39
N ASN A 393 0.41 10.02 33.91
CA ASN A 393 -0.59 11.04 34.26
C ASN A 393 -0.96 10.99 35.75
N LYS A 394 -1.16 9.77 36.30
CA LYS A 394 -1.36 9.56 37.75
C LYS A 394 -0.16 10.04 38.58
N MET A 395 1.07 9.87 38.10
CA MET A 395 2.27 10.41 38.74
C MET A 395 2.44 11.93 38.57
N ALA A 396 2.07 12.50 37.42
CA ALA A 396 2.15 13.93 37.14
C ALA A 396 1.19 14.74 38.00
N GLY A 397 0.01 14.19 38.32
CA GLY A 397 -0.92 14.76 39.30
C GLY A 397 -0.33 14.90 40.72
N SER A 398 0.82 14.30 41.01
CA SER A 398 1.49 14.35 42.32
C SER A 398 2.67 15.32 42.43
N ARG A 399 3.09 16.03 41.38
CA ARG A 399 4.24 16.96 41.47
C ARG A 399 4.16 18.16 40.53
N GLY A 400 3.74 19.31 41.08
CA GLY A 400 3.93 20.61 40.45
C GLY A 400 5.41 21.03 40.43
N GLY A 401 5.87 21.59 39.32
CA GLY A 401 7.24 22.07 39.15
C GLY A 401 7.42 22.84 37.85
N ALA A 402 7.34 24.18 37.91
CA ALA A 402 7.52 25.04 36.74
C ALA A 402 9.00 25.12 36.34
N GLY A 403 9.29 24.92 35.04
CA GLY A 403 10.63 25.02 34.45
C GLY A 403 10.64 25.99 33.26
N ARG A 404 11.56 26.96 33.27
CA ARG A 404 11.62 28.09 32.31
C ARG A 404 12.18 27.67 30.94
N GLY A 405 11.67 28.28 29.87
CA GLY A 405 12.23 28.17 28.52
C GLY A 405 13.43 29.10 28.28
N ALA A 406 14.25 28.76 27.27
CA ALA A 406 15.33 29.57 26.72
C ALA A 406 15.45 29.35 25.18
N PRO A 407 15.99 30.29 24.40
CA PRO A 407 15.66 30.44 22.97
C PRO A 407 16.62 29.75 21.97
N GLN A 408 16.16 29.60 20.71
CA GLN A 408 16.91 29.05 19.58
C GLN A 408 17.81 30.09 18.87
N PRO A 409 18.94 29.68 18.27
CA PRO A 409 19.63 30.41 17.21
C PRO A 409 19.18 29.97 15.78
N LYS A 410 19.33 30.89 14.81
CA LYS A 410 18.89 30.76 13.40
C LYS A 410 19.89 29.96 12.54
N SER A 411 19.40 29.41 11.41
CA SER A 411 20.22 28.76 10.37
C SER A 411 20.32 29.58 9.09
N GLU A 412 21.52 29.67 8.51
CA GLU A 412 21.74 30.21 7.15
C GLU A 412 21.62 29.12 6.06
N ALA A 413 21.40 29.55 4.81
CA ALA A 413 21.16 28.68 3.66
C ALA A 413 22.42 28.44 2.80
N PRO A 414 22.64 27.23 2.24
CA PRO A 414 23.76 26.95 1.35
C PRO A 414 23.45 27.23 -0.12
N SER A 415 24.47 27.67 -0.88
CA SER A 415 24.39 27.95 -2.32
C SER A 415 24.45 26.68 -3.20
N LYS A 416 24.01 26.82 -4.46
CA LYS A 416 24.01 25.73 -5.46
C LYS A 416 25.36 25.62 -6.17
N LYS A 417 25.82 24.39 -6.39
CA LYS A 417 26.72 23.98 -7.48
C LYS A 417 26.03 22.87 -8.27
N ALA A 418 26.26 22.82 -9.58
CA ALA A 418 25.74 21.79 -10.45
C ALA A 418 26.62 20.53 -10.39
N GLU A 419 26.00 19.35 -10.49
CA GLU A 419 26.64 18.05 -10.51
C GLU A 419 26.73 17.51 -11.95
N LYS A 420 27.81 16.79 -12.27
CA LYS A 420 27.93 16.01 -13.52
C LYS A 420 27.19 14.68 -13.34
N PRO A 421 26.57 14.11 -14.40
CA PRO A 421 26.03 12.76 -14.32
C PRO A 421 27.15 11.75 -14.02
N LEU A 422 26.89 10.83 -13.10
CA LEU A 422 27.72 9.66 -12.83
C LEU A 422 27.31 8.52 -13.79
N LYS A 423 28.27 7.70 -14.20
CA LYS A 423 28.04 6.44 -14.93
C LYS A 423 28.02 5.28 -13.95
N GLY A 424 27.20 4.27 -14.24
CA GLY A 424 27.08 3.03 -13.48
C GLY A 424 25.63 2.58 -13.36
N SER A 425 25.45 1.27 -13.26
CA SER A 425 24.17 0.62 -13.01
C SER A 425 24.11 0.08 -11.56
N ASN A 426 22.90 -0.26 -11.09
CA ASN A 426 22.68 -0.95 -9.82
C ASN A 426 21.32 -1.66 -9.80
N SER A 427 21.30 -2.88 -9.26
CA SER A 427 20.10 -3.55 -8.79
C SER A 427 20.20 -3.80 -7.28
N GLY A 428 19.14 -3.50 -6.55
CA GLY A 428 19.00 -3.78 -5.12
C GLY A 428 17.63 -4.36 -4.79
N GLU A 429 17.53 -5.01 -3.63
CA GLU A 429 16.29 -5.63 -3.15
C GLU A 429 16.01 -5.27 -1.71
N GLY A 430 14.77 -4.89 -1.43
CA GLY A 430 14.27 -4.77 -0.09
C GLY A 430 14.13 -6.12 0.60
N GLN A 431 14.02 -6.05 1.92
CA GLN A 431 13.66 -7.19 2.74
C GLN A 431 12.27 -7.68 2.32
N GLU A 432 12.14 -9.00 2.19
CA GLU A 432 10.90 -9.68 1.84
C GLU A 432 9.98 -9.80 3.06
N GLY A 433 8.67 -9.64 2.85
CA GLY A 433 7.61 -9.80 3.85
C GLY A 433 7.61 -11.18 4.53
N ASP A 434 6.70 -11.37 5.48
CA ASP A 434 6.57 -12.64 6.21
C ASP A 434 5.36 -13.41 5.66
N ASP A 435 5.59 -14.50 4.93
CA ASP A 435 4.55 -15.37 4.35
C ASP A 435 3.49 -15.77 5.40
N ASP A 436 3.93 -16.09 6.62
CA ASP A 436 3.03 -16.50 7.71
C ASP A 436 2.25 -15.33 8.30
N ALA A 437 2.61 -14.07 8.00
CA ALA A 437 1.81 -12.92 8.40
C ALA A 437 0.50 -12.81 7.59
N PHE A 438 0.44 -13.42 6.41
CA PHE A 438 -0.72 -13.36 5.50
C PHE A 438 -1.70 -14.52 5.68
N ASP A 439 -1.22 -15.76 5.84
CA ASP A 439 -2.05 -16.99 5.86
C ASP A 439 -3.09 -17.06 7.00
#